data_AF-A0AAW1H5A3-F1
#
_entry.id   AF-A0AAW1H5A3-F1
#
_cell.length_a   1.000
_cell.length_b   1.000
_cell.length_c   1.000
_cell.angle_alpha   90.00
_cell.angle_beta   90.00
_cell.angle_gamma   90.00
#
_symmetry.space_group_name_H-M   'P 1'
#
loop_
_entity.id
_entity.type
_entity.pdbx_description
1 polymer ?
#
loop_
_entity_poly.entity_id
_entity_poly.type
_entity_poly.pdbx_seq_one_letter_code
_entity_poly.pdbx_strand_id
1 'polypeptide(L)'
;MGLKLHVSLCFHASQQQKISLPDWVSQIGETEPSIYFTDRFGRNSKDCLSLAIDEVPILNGKSPVQVYREFSERFKSVFSPFMGSTITGITIGLGPDGELCYPSCHHAAKPTGLTGVSEFQCYDKYMLQNLKEHAELAGCPLWGLGGPHDVPDHNEPPSMSNFFKNEGGSWETPYDDFFLSCYSGQLLSHGACILSLASNVFHDVPVSISGKLSLKHTWYQTQSHPSELTAGFYKTAKRDGYEAVVEMFANNSC
;
A
#
# COMPACT_ATOMS: atom_id res chain seq x y z
N MET A 1 -25.25 3.86 -27.40
CA MET A 1 -24.84 5.16 -26.82
C MET A 1 -23.37 5.53 -27.11
N GLY A 2 -22.56 4.68 -27.77
CA GLY A 2 -21.24 5.10 -28.31
C GLY A 2 -20.20 5.55 -27.28
N LEU A 3 -20.40 5.26 -25.99
CA LEU A 3 -19.52 5.68 -24.91
C LEU A 3 -18.33 4.72 -24.78
N LYS A 4 -17.18 5.30 -24.41
CA LYS A 4 -16.01 4.55 -23.94
C LYS A 4 -16.07 4.38 -22.43
N LEU A 5 -15.52 3.28 -21.94
CA LEU A 5 -15.48 2.88 -20.55
C LEU A 5 -14.03 2.74 -20.10
N HIS A 6 -13.75 3.35 -18.95
CA HIS A 6 -12.54 3.09 -18.18
C HIS A 6 -12.95 2.32 -16.92
N VAL A 7 -12.44 1.10 -16.75
CA VAL A 7 -12.85 0.19 -15.67
C VAL A 7 -11.81 0.19 -14.56
N SER A 8 -12.22 0.11 -13.29
CA SER A 8 -11.31 -0.15 -12.18
C SER A 8 -11.48 -1.59 -11.69
N LEU A 9 -10.39 -2.34 -11.59
CA LEU A 9 -10.36 -3.64 -10.92
C LEU A 9 -10.01 -3.40 -9.45
N CYS A 10 -11.03 -3.40 -8.60
CA CYS A 10 -10.91 -3.02 -7.19
C CYS A 10 -10.65 -4.23 -6.30
N PHE A 11 -9.40 -4.42 -5.86
CA PHE A 11 -9.00 -5.45 -4.90
C PHE A 11 -9.04 -4.96 -3.44
N HIS A 12 -10.02 -4.13 -3.11
CA HIS A 12 -10.20 -3.51 -1.79
C HIS A 12 -11.69 -3.44 -1.43
N ALA A 13 -11.97 -3.39 -0.13
CA ALA A 13 -13.27 -3.02 0.42
C ALA A 13 -13.46 -1.50 0.34
N SER A 14 -14.72 -1.06 0.38
CA SER A 14 -15.09 0.35 0.51
C SER A 14 -16.08 0.52 1.65
N GLN A 15 -15.63 1.12 2.75
CA GLN A 15 -16.51 1.44 3.88
C GLN A 15 -17.61 2.44 3.49
N GLN A 16 -17.28 3.43 2.67
CA GLN A 16 -18.24 4.43 2.19
C GLN A 16 -19.39 3.78 1.39
N GLN A 17 -19.06 2.80 0.56
CA GLN A 17 -20.04 2.09 -0.27
C GLN A 17 -20.59 0.83 0.41
N LYS A 18 -20.12 0.49 1.62
CA LYS A 18 -20.47 -0.73 2.37
C LYS A 18 -20.21 -2.01 1.57
N ILE A 19 -19.10 -2.03 0.83
CA ILE A 19 -18.62 -3.20 0.08
C ILE A 19 -17.46 -3.80 0.85
N SER A 20 -17.56 -5.06 1.27
CA SER A 20 -16.48 -5.80 1.93
C SER A 20 -15.60 -6.54 0.92
N LEU A 21 -14.44 -7.02 1.38
CA LEU A 21 -13.75 -8.10 0.69
C LEU A 21 -14.65 -9.34 0.58
N PRO A 22 -14.40 -10.26 -0.37
CA PRO A 22 -15.18 -11.48 -0.49
C PRO A 22 -15.26 -12.26 0.82
N ASP A 23 -16.42 -12.83 1.13
CA ASP A 23 -16.68 -13.51 2.41
C ASP A 23 -15.66 -14.60 2.72
N TRP A 24 -15.24 -15.36 1.69
CA TRP A 24 -14.25 -16.42 1.85
C TRP A 24 -12.86 -15.88 2.25
N VAL A 25 -12.49 -14.66 1.85
CA VAL A 25 -11.26 -13.99 2.31
C VAL A 25 -11.44 -13.54 3.76
N SER A 26 -12.61 -12.99 4.07
CA SER A 26 -12.94 -12.52 5.44
C SER A 26 -12.90 -13.66 6.45
N GLN A 27 -13.40 -14.85 6.09
CA GLN A 27 -13.35 -16.07 6.91
C GLN A 27 -11.91 -16.53 7.17
N ILE A 28 -11.02 -16.46 6.18
CA ILE A 28 -9.59 -16.72 6.39
C ILE A 28 -9.03 -15.72 7.40
N GLY A 29 -9.35 -14.43 7.22
CA GLY A 29 -8.92 -13.35 8.10
C GLY A 29 -9.41 -13.44 9.55
N GLU A 30 -10.46 -14.20 9.83
CA GLU A 30 -10.88 -14.52 11.21
C GLU A 30 -9.92 -15.50 11.89
N THR A 31 -9.37 -16.45 11.14
CA THR A 31 -8.43 -17.46 11.65
C THR A 31 -6.97 -17.06 11.49
N GLU A 32 -6.67 -16.20 10.52
CA GLU A 32 -5.35 -15.66 10.23
C GLU A 32 -5.46 -14.14 10.05
N PRO A 33 -5.46 -13.36 11.15
CA PRO A 33 -5.63 -11.91 11.06
C PRO A 33 -4.46 -11.19 10.38
N SER A 34 -3.27 -11.81 10.33
CA SER A 34 -2.08 -11.24 9.68
C SER A 34 -2.14 -11.23 8.15
N ILE A 35 -3.25 -11.65 7.53
CA ILE A 35 -3.48 -11.35 6.10
C ILE A 35 -3.80 -9.87 5.85
N TYR A 36 -4.15 -9.12 6.90
CA TYR A 36 -4.47 -7.70 6.85
C TYR A 36 -3.29 -6.87 7.34
N PHE A 37 -3.23 -5.62 6.88
CA PHE A 37 -2.34 -4.64 7.50
C PHE A 37 -2.68 -4.45 8.97
N THR A 38 -1.66 -4.32 9.82
CA THR A 38 -1.81 -4.17 11.26
C THR A 38 -0.99 -2.99 11.77
N ASP A 39 -1.59 -2.20 12.66
CA ASP A 39 -0.92 -1.09 13.35
C ASP A 39 -0.20 -1.52 14.63
N ARG A 40 0.49 -0.59 15.31
CA ARG A 40 1.30 -0.93 16.50
C ARG A 40 0.47 -1.38 17.70
N PHE A 41 -0.84 -1.12 17.68
CA PHE A 41 -1.80 -1.52 18.70
C PHE A 41 -2.45 -2.88 18.40
N GLY A 42 -2.09 -3.52 17.29
CA GLY A 42 -2.65 -4.79 16.86
C GLY A 42 -4.03 -4.67 16.20
N ARG A 43 -4.43 -3.46 15.77
CA ARG A 43 -5.70 -3.26 15.04
C ARG A 43 -5.47 -3.56 13.56
N ASN A 44 -6.38 -4.34 12.98
CA ASN A 44 -6.29 -4.77 11.59
C ASN A 44 -7.12 -3.89 10.67
N SER A 45 -6.53 -3.45 9.55
CA SER A 45 -7.25 -2.83 8.44
C SER A 45 -7.84 -3.90 7.53
N LYS A 46 -9.14 -4.13 7.63
CA LYS A 46 -9.86 -5.15 6.84
C LYS A 46 -10.21 -4.68 5.41
N ASP A 47 -9.73 -3.50 5.02
CA ASP A 47 -10.10 -2.91 3.74
C ASP A 47 -9.28 -3.48 2.56
N CYS A 48 -8.12 -4.07 2.82
CA CYS A 48 -7.31 -4.73 1.80
C CYS A 48 -6.33 -5.71 2.46
N LEU A 49 -5.74 -6.59 1.64
CA LEU A 49 -4.73 -7.54 2.09
C LEU A 49 -3.38 -6.84 2.29
N SER A 50 -2.61 -7.28 3.29
CA SER A 50 -1.22 -6.83 3.49
C SER A 50 -0.38 -7.22 2.28
N LEU A 51 0.45 -6.29 1.80
CA LEU A 51 1.36 -6.57 0.68
C LEU A 51 2.43 -7.62 1.02
N ALA A 52 2.70 -7.86 2.31
CA ALA A 52 3.69 -8.86 2.71
C ALA A 52 3.25 -10.30 2.41
N ILE A 53 1.96 -10.51 2.10
CA ILE A 53 1.44 -11.82 1.72
C ILE A 53 1.26 -11.97 0.21
N ASP A 54 1.68 -11.02 -0.63
CA ASP A 54 1.49 -11.03 -2.09
C ASP A 54 1.79 -12.39 -2.75
N GLU A 55 2.87 -13.04 -2.32
CA GLU A 55 3.35 -14.34 -2.84
C GLU A 55 3.12 -15.52 -1.88
N VAL A 56 2.47 -15.29 -0.74
CA VAL A 56 2.23 -16.34 0.27
C VAL A 56 0.93 -17.10 -0.08
N PRO A 57 0.95 -18.44 -0.22
CA PRO A 57 -0.21 -19.23 -0.66
C PRO A 57 -1.27 -19.44 0.43
N ILE A 58 -1.74 -18.35 1.04
CA ILE A 58 -2.61 -18.38 2.22
C ILE A 58 -4.11 -18.30 1.90
N LEU A 59 -4.45 -17.94 0.67
CA LEU A 59 -5.83 -17.84 0.20
C LEU A 59 -6.28 -19.20 -0.37
N ASN A 60 -6.53 -20.17 0.52
CA ASN A 60 -6.88 -21.55 0.17
C ASN A 60 -5.85 -22.20 -0.77
N GLY A 61 -4.55 -22.01 -0.50
CA GLY A 61 -3.45 -22.54 -1.30
C GLY A 61 -3.00 -21.65 -2.46
N LYS A 62 -3.62 -20.48 -2.65
CA LYS A 62 -3.21 -19.46 -3.63
C LYS A 62 -2.66 -18.22 -2.96
N SER A 63 -1.78 -17.51 -3.64
CA SER A 63 -1.34 -16.18 -3.22
C SER A 63 -2.30 -15.07 -3.69
N PRO A 64 -2.37 -13.91 -3.03
CA PRO A 64 -3.09 -12.73 -3.52
C PRO A 64 -2.76 -12.39 -4.97
N VAL A 65 -1.47 -12.39 -5.35
CA VAL A 65 -1.04 -12.14 -6.74
C VAL A 65 -1.67 -13.15 -7.71
N GLN A 66 -1.73 -14.44 -7.35
CA GLN A 66 -2.40 -15.45 -8.18
C GLN A 66 -3.91 -15.18 -8.29
N VAL A 67 -4.56 -14.81 -7.19
CA VAL A 67 -6.00 -14.48 -7.19
C VAL A 67 -6.28 -13.26 -8.08
N TYR A 68 -5.46 -12.21 -8.00
CA TYR A 68 -5.59 -11.01 -8.84
C TYR A 68 -5.34 -11.30 -10.31
N ARG A 69 -4.38 -12.18 -10.63
CA ARG A 69 -4.12 -12.67 -11.99
C ARG A 69 -5.33 -13.37 -12.57
N GLU A 70 -5.84 -14.38 -11.88
CA GLU A 70 -6.97 -15.17 -12.35
C GLU A 70 -8.23 -14.31 -12.53
N PHE A 71 -8.46 -13.36 -11.62
CA PHE A 71 -9.56 -12.40 -11.76
C PHE A 71 -9.39 -11.54 -13.01
N SER A 72 -8.20 -11.00 -13.25
CA SER A 72 -7.90 -10.14 -14.41
C SER A 72 -8.01 -10.90 -15.73
N GLU A 73 -7.50 -12.14 -15.78
CA GLU A 73 -7.63 -13.02 -16.94
C GLU A 73 -9.10 -13.38 -17.21
N ARG A 74 -9.88 -13.65 -16.15
CA ARG A 74 -11.30 -13.94 -16.29
C ARG A 74 -12.09 -12.73 -16.77
N PHE A 75 -11.79 -11.54 -16.24
CA PHE A 75 -12.36 -10.27 -16.70
C PHE A 75 -12.06 -10.07 -18.19
N LYS A 76 -10.78 -10.20 -18.61
CA LYS A 76 -10.37 -10.11 -20.01
C LYS A 76 -11.15 -11.08 -20.90
N SER A 77 -11.26 -12.33 -20.50
CA SER A 77 -11.96 -13.38 -21.25
C SER A 77 -13.45 -13.05 -21.44
N VAL A 78 -14.14 -12.73 -20.34
CA VAL A 78 -15.59 -12.44 -20.33
C VAL A 78 -15.92 -11.18 -21.13
N PHE A 79 -15.09 -10.14 -21.03
CA PHE A 79 -15.31 -8.87 -21.71
C PHE A 79 -14.54 -8.73 -23.02
N SER A 80 -13.99 -9.83 -23.55
CA SER A 80 -13.19 -9.82 -24.79
C SER A 80 -13.87 -9.13 -25.99
N PRO A 81 -15.19 -9.21 -26.23
CA PRO A 81 -15.82 -8.50 -27.34
C PRO A 81 -15.79 -6.96 -27.19
N PHE A 82 -15.57 -6.45 -25.97
CA PHE A 82 -15.58 -5.03 -25.64
C PHE A 82 -14.18 -4.42 -25.50
N MET A 83 -13.14 -5.24 -25.44
CA MET A 83 -11.75 -4.77 -25.27
C MET A 83 -11.31 -3.97 -26.49
N GLY A 84 -10.80 -2.75 -26.27
CA GLY A 84 -10.36 -1.85 -27.33
C GLY A 84 -11.46 -1.08 -28.05
N SER A 85 -12.72 -1.49 -27.88
CA SER A 85 -13.88 -0.83 -28.48
C SER A 85 -14.59 0.03 -27.44
N THR A 86 -15.34 -0.62 -26.55
CA THR A 86 -16.03 0.04 -25.44
C THR A 86 -15.09 0.21 -24.25
N ILE A 87 -14.36 -0.83 -23.85
CA ILE A 87 -13.38 -0.74 -22.76
C ILE A 87 -12.07 -0.27 -23.36
N THR A 88 -11.66 0.95 -23.03
CA THR A 88 -10.42 1.55 -23.57
C THR A 88 -9.32 1.73 -22.53
N GLY A 89 -9.64 1.58 -21.25
CA GLY A 89 -8.68 1.70 -20.16
C GLY A 89 -9.09 0.89 -18.94
N ILE A 90 -8.08 0.46 -18.19
CA ILE A 90 -8.21 -0.32 -16.98
C ILE A 90 -7.31 0.30 -15.92
N THR A 91 -7.88 0.60 -14.75
CA THR A 91 -7.13 0.95 -13.55
C THR A 91 -7.06 -0.25 -12.61
N ILE A 92 -5.87 -0.59 -12.16
CA ILE A 92 -5.63 -1.69 -11.24
C ILE A 92 -5.55 -1.13 -9.81
N GLY A 93 -6.32 -1.70 -8.89
CA GLY A 93 -6.24 -1.34 -7.48
C GLY A 93 -4.94 -1.87 -6.86
N LEU A 94 -4.21 -0.99 -6.17
CA LEU A 94 -2.88 -1.29 -5.60
C LEU A 94 -2.86 -1.24 -4.07
N GLY A 95 -4.04 -1.22 -3.43
CA GLY A 95 -4.15 -1.03 -1.99
C GLY A 95 -5.49 -0.43 -1.56
N PRO A 96 -5.55 0.21 -0.38
CA PRO A 96 -6.73 0.88 0.14
C PRO A 96 -7.27 1.91 -0.85
N ASP A 97 -8.59 1.97 -1.03
CA ASP A 97 -9.27 2.82 -2.02
C ASP A 97 -8.76 2.67 -3.48
N GLY A 98 -8.02 1.59 -3.74
CA GLY A 98 -7.39 1.28 -5.02
C GLY A 98 -6.09 2.05 -5.27
N GLU A 99 -5.55 2.74 -4.28
CA GLU A 99 -4.33 3.55 -4.39
C GLU A 99 -3.10 2.79 -3.89
N LEU A 100 -1.94 3.06 -4.50
CA LEU A 100 -0.66 2.57 -4.01
C LEU A 100 -0.28 3.33 -2.74
N CYS A 101 -0.68 2.81 -1.59
CA CYS A 101 -0.28 3.30 -0.26
C CYS A 101 -0.63 2.28 0.83
N TYR A 102 -0.07 2.49 2.01
CA TYR A 102 -0.55 1.80 3.22
C TYR A 102 -1.82 2.47 3.77
N PRO A 103 -2.70 1.75 4.51
CA PRO A 103 -3.91 2.30 5.13
C PRO A 103 -3.59 3.13 6.38
N SER A 104 -2.70 4.12 6.25
CA SER A 104 -2.11 4.86 7.38
C SER A 104 -3.09 5.81 8.07
N CYS A 105 -4.15 6.24 7.37
CA CYS A 105 -5.18 7.11 7.89
C CYS A 105 -6.52 6.38 7.93
N HIS A 106 -7.04 6.12 9.13
CA HIS A 106 -8.43 5.72 9.27
C HIS A 106 -9.30 6.97 9.12
N HIS A 107 -10.16 7.00 8.11
CA HIS A 107 -11.08 8.11 7.86
C HIS A 107 -11.98 8.37 9.07
N ALA A 108 -11.56 9.30 9.92
CA ALA A 108 -12.40 10.14 10.73
C ALA A 108 -11.65 11.44 10.98
N ALA A 109 -11.84 12.42 10.10
CA ALA A 109 -11.57 13.80 10.48
C ALA A 109 -12.37 14.08 11.76
N LYS A 110 -11.66 14.26 12.88
CA LYS A 110 -12.34 14.64 14.12
C LYS A 110 -12.99 16.02 13.90
N PRO A 111 -14.15 16.28 14.54
CA PRO A 111 -14.78 17.61 14.53
C PRO A 111 -13.85 18.73 15.04
N THR A 112 -12.78 18.37 15.74
CA THR A 112 -11.82 19.27 16.39
C THR A 112 -10.78 19.87 15.45
N GLY A 113 -10.74 19.48 14.17
CA GLY A 113 -9.80 20.04 13.18
C GLY A 113 -8.33 19.63 13.36
N LEU A 114 -7.99 18.81 14.37
CA LEU A 114 -6.67 18.19 14.47
C LEU A 114 -6.56 17.07 13.45
N THR A 115 -5.66 17.23 12.48
CA THR A 115 -5.28 16.17 11.55
C THR A 115 -4.10 15.46 12.17
N GLY A 116 -4.26 14.22 12.62
CA GLY A 116 -3.15 13.48 13.20
C GLY A 116 -2.10 13.08 12.16
N VAL A 117 -1.00 12.49 12.62
CA VAL A 117 0.16 12.17 11.78
C VAL A 117 -0.05 10.96 10.86
N SER A 118 -1.14 10.20 11.07
CA SER A 118 -1.31 8.82 10.57
C SER A 118 -0.34 7.84 11.25
N GLU A 119 -0.39 6.55 10.91
CA GLU A 119 0.38 5.49 11.58
C GLU A 119 1.02 4.51 10.59
N PHE A 120 2.18 3.95 10.93
CA PHE A 120 2.79 2.87 10.16
C PHE A 120 1.97 1.58 10.28
N GLN A 121 1.70 0.92 9.15
CA GLN A 121 0.80 -0.24 9.07
C GLN A 121 1.58 -1.53 8.76
N CYS A 122 2.65 -1.78 9.52
CA CYS A 122 3.63 -2.83 9.24
C CYS A 122 3.81 -3.85 10.38
N TYR A 123 2.83 -3.98 11.28
CA TYR A 123 2.95 -4.81 12.48
C TYR A 123 2.28 -6.18 12.33
N ASP A 124 1.82 -6.54 11.12
CA ASP A 124 1.38 -7.90 10.84
C ASP A 124 2.59 -8.83 10.81
N LYS A 125 2.37 -10.14 11.05
CA LYS A 125 3.46 -11.08 11.23
C LYS A 125 4.38 -11.18 10.00
N TYR A 126 3.85 -10.98 8.79
CA TYR A 126 4.61 -11.12 7.55
C TYR A 126 5.46 -9.88 7.30
N MET A 127 4.92 -8.68 7.51
CA MET A 127 5.69 -7.43 7.44
C MET A 127 6.85 -7.42 8.45
N LEU A 128 6.61 -7.88 9.69
CA LEU A 128 7.65 -7.98 10.71
C LEU A 128 8.71 -9.02 10.36
N GLN A 129 8.31 -10.16 9.77
CA GLN A 129 9.25 -11.17 9.29
C GLN A 129 10.11 -10.62 8.13
N ASN A 130 9.49 -9.93 7.17
CA ASN A 130 10.21 -9.28 6.07
C ASN A 130 11.24 -8.26 6.59
N LEU A 131 10.85 -7.42 7.57
CA LEU A 131 11.75 -6.45 8.20
C LEU A 131 12.93 -7.14 8.89
N LYS A 132 12.66 -8.23 9.62
CA LYS A 132 13.68 -9.02 10.29
C LYS A 132 14.70 -9.60 9.31
N GLU A 133 14.23 -10.20 8.22
CA GLU A 133 15.09 -10.77 7.17
C GLU A 133 15.95 -9.69 6.51
N HIS A 134 15.38 -8.52 6.21
CA HIS A 134 16.14 -7.38 5.67
C HIS A 134 17.21 -6.88 6.65
N ALA A 135 16.92 -6.85 7.95
CA ALA A 135 17.86 -6.42 8.98
C ALA A 135 19.02 -7.42 9.14
N GLU A 136 18.75 -8.72 9.06
CA GLU A 136 19.77 -9.77 9.07
C GLU A 136 20.70 -9.66 7.85
N LEU A 137 20.13 -9.45 6.65
CA LEU A 137 20.90 -9.26 5.42
C LEU A 137 21.75 -7.98 5.43
N ALA A 138 21.27 -6.92 6.07
CA ALA A 138 22.01 -5.67 6.25
C ALA A 138 23.13 -5.76 7.31
N GLY A 139 23.26 -6.89 8.03
CA GLY A 139 24.22 -7.05 9.13
C GLY A 139 23.83 -6.30 10.41
N CYS A 140 22.58 -5.84 10.51
CA CYS A 140 22.04 -5.08 11.63
C CYS A 140 20.81 -5.78 12.24
N PRO A 141 20.92 -7.03 12.74
CA PRO A 141 19.77 -7.83 13.16
C PRO A 141 18.90 -7.18 14.24
N LEU A 142 19.46 -6.30 15.07
CA LEU A 142 18.72 -5.57 16.11
C LEU A 142 17.72 -4.55 15.51
N TRP A 143 17.89 -4.14 14.25
CA TRP A 143 16.96 -3.25 13.55
C TRP A 143 15.71 -4.00 13.06
N GLY A 144 15.72 -5.33 13.09
CA GLY A 144 14.61 -6.19 12.68
C GLY A 144 13.62 -6.54 13.78
N LEU A 145 13.76 -5.96 14.98
CA LEU A 145 12.98 -6.37 16.16
C LEU A 145 11.55 -5.76 16.19
N GLY A 146 11.26 -4.78 15.34
CA GLY A 146 9.95 -4.15 15.23
C GLY A 146 10.01 -2.86 14.41
N GLY A 147 8.84 -2.28 14.11
CA GLY A 147 8.76 -0.94 13.52
C GLY A 147 9.13 0.18 14.52
N PRO A 148 9.16 1.45 14.07
CA PRO A 148 9.43 2.61 14.92
C PRO A 148 8.52 2.65 16.16
N HIS A 149 9.10 2.96 17.31
CA HIS A 149 8.41 2.94 18.61
C HIS A 149 8.16 4.35 19.16
N ASP A 150 8.86 5.35 18.67
CA ASP A 150 8.80 6.75 19.11
C ASP A 150 8.00 7.65 18.15
N VAL A 151 7.03 7.04 17.44
CA VAL A 151 6.02 7.73 16.61
C VAL A 151 4.82 8.16 17.46
N PRO A 152 4.10 9.23 17.10
CA PRO A 152 2.94 9.71 17.84
C PRO A 152 1.73 8.81 17.56
N ASP A 153 0.68 8.95 18.37
CA ASP A 153 -0.60 8.29 18.04
C ASP A 153 -1.18 8.84 16.75
N HIS A 154 -1.99 8.03 16.05
CA HIS A 154 -2.64 8.40 14.78
C HIS A 154 -3.38 9.75 14.79
N ASN A 155 -3.84 10.24 15.95
CA ASN A 155 -4.57 11.50 16.14
C ASN A 155 -3.74 12.66 16.68
N GLU A 156 -2.50 12.40 17.07
CA GLU A 156 -1.63 13.41 17.66
C GLU A 156 -0.90 14.20 16.55
N PRO A 157 -0.42 15.42 16.82
CA PRO A 157 0.44 16.13 15.89
C PRO A 157 1.89 15.58 15.92
N PRO A 158 2.69 15.84 14.88
CA PRO A 158 4.08 15.37 14.77
C PRO A 158 4.96 15.72 15.97
N SER A 159 4.69 16.86 16.61
CA SER A 159 5.45 17.37 17.75
C SER A 159 5.27 16.56 19.05
N MET A 160 4.28 15.66 19.13
CA MET A 160 4.02 14.86 20.34
C MET A 160 5.03 13.73 20.56
N SER A 161 5.84 13.42 19.56
CA SER A 161 6.82 12.34 19.61
C SER A 161 8.17 12.80 19.07
N ASN A 162 9.21 11.98 19.21
CA ASN A 162 10.54 12.32 18.70
C ASN A 162 10.67 12.02 17.20
N PHE A 163 9.96 11.01 16.68
CA PHE A 163 10.21 10.50 15.34
C PHE A 163 10.05 11.57 14.27
N PHE A 164 9.04 12.44 14.31
CA PHE A 164 8.74 13.38 13.22
C PHE A 164 9.21 14.82 13.44
N LYS A 165 10.01 15.10 14.48
CA LYS A 165 10.47 16.47 14.79
C LYS A 165 11.26 17.09 13.65
N ASN A 166 11.05 18.38 13.41
CA ASN A 166 11.77 19.12 12.36
C ASN A 166 13.29 19.17 12.58
N GLU A 167 13.71 19.26 13.83
CA GLU A 167 15.12 19.30 14.22
C GLU A 167 15.43 18.15 15.18
N GLY A 168 16.42 17.32 14.82
CA GLY A 168 16.86 16.20 15.66
C GLY A 168 15.79 15.11 15.85
N GLY A 169 14.87 14.96 14.89
CA GLY A 169 13.89 13.88 14.91
C GLY A 169 14.53 12.55 14.52
N SER A 170 13.99 11.45 15.06
CA SER A 170 14.58 10.12 14.85
C SER A 170 14.57 9.69 13.38
N TRP A 171 13.65 10.23 12.56
CA TRP A 171 13.61 10.01 11.10
C TRP A 171 14.94 10.27 10.34
N GLU A 172 15.90 10.97 10.95
CA GLU A 172 17.25 11.19 10.39
C GLU A 172 18.30 10.15 10.85
N THR A 173 17.94 9.22 11.74
CA THR A 173 18.86 8.21 12.28
C THR A 173 19.15 7.10 11.25
N PRO A 174 20.30 6.41 11.34
CA PRO A 174 20.59 5.28 10.45
C PRO A 174 19.56 4.15 10.53
N TYR A 175 18.98 3.92 11.71
CA TYR A 175 17.93 2.93 11.90
C TYR A 175 16.65 3.32 11.15
N ASP A 176 16.22 4.57 11.27
CA ASP A 176 14.98 5.01 10.65
C ASP A 176 15.12 5.21 9.13
N ASP A 177 16.30 5.59 8.62
CA ASP A 177 16.59 5.53 7.17
C ASP A 177 16.52 4.10 6.63
N PHE A 178 17.05 3.12 7.38
CA PHE A 178 16.89 1.70 7.05
C PHE A 178 15.42 1.28 7.05
N PHE A 179 14.67 1.59 8.11
CA PHE A 179 13.26 1.22 8.22
C PHE A 179 12.42 1.87 7.10
N LEU A 180 12.56 3.17 6.88
CA LEU A 180 11.82 3.90 5.85
C LEU A 180 12.16 3.40 4.45
N SER A 181 13.43 3.04 4.21
CA SER A 181 13.85 2.40 2.95
C SER A 181 13.20 1.01 2.78
N CYS A 182 13.13 0.19 3.84
CA CYS A 182 12.47 -1.11 3.77
C CYS A 182 10.95 -0.98 3.57
N TYR A 183 10.30 -0.08 4.31
CA TYR A 183 8.86 0.14 4.25
C TYR A 183 8.40 0.68 2.89
N SER A 184 9.11 1.67 2.35
CA SER A 184 8.82 2.21 1.01
C SER A 184 9.21 1.25 -0.11
N GLY A 185 10.32 0.53 0.03
CA GLY A 185 10.76 -0.49 -0.93
C GLY A 185 9.76 -1.64 -1.08
N GLN A 186 9.12 -2.07 0.01
CA GLN A 186 8.06 -3.07 -0.03
C GLN A 186 6.83 -2.57 -0.81
N LEU A 187 6.41 -1.32 -0.61
CA LEU A 187 5.32 -0.72 -1.37
C LEU A 187 5.63 -0.61 -2.87
N LEU A 188 6.87 -0.21 -3.21
CA LEU A 188 7.34 -0.17 -4.61
C LEU A 188 7.33 -1.57 -5.25
N SER A 189 7.80 -2.58 -4.53
CA SER A 189 7.82 -3.97 -5.00
C SER A 189 6.43 -4.53 -5.24
N HIS A 190 5.49 -4.24 -4.33
CA HIS A 190 4.06 -4.55 -4.49
C HIS A 190 3.50 -3.91 -5.77
N GLY A 191 3.67 -2.59 -5.92
CA GLY A 191 3.19 -1.87 -7.09
C GLY A 191 3.76 -2.44 -8.41
N ALA A 192 5.07 -2.71 -8.44
CA ALA A 192 5.73 -3.30 -9.59
C ALA A 192 5.18 -4.70 -9.92
N CYS A 193 4.98 -5.55 -8.91
CA CYS A 193 4.44 -6.89 -9.08
C CYS A 193 3.03 -6.86 -9.68
N ILE A 194 2.12 -6.07 -9.09
CA ILE A 194 0.71 -6.02 -9.51
C ILE A 194 0.55 -5.35 -10.87
N LEU A 195 1.27 -4.27 -11.15
CA LEU A 195 1.22 -3.61 -12.47
C LEU A 195 1.86 -4.48 -13.55
N SER A 196 2.98 -5.15 -13.28
CA SER A 196 3.59 -6.09 -14.22
C SER A 196 2.64 -7.24 -14.55
N LEU A 197 1.96 -7.80 -13.55
CA LEU A 197 0.92 -8.80 -13.74
C LEU A 197 -0.18 -8.28 -14.66
N ALA A 198 -0.71 -7.09 -14.42
CA ALA A 198 -1.78 -6.52 -15.24
C ALA A 198 -1.32 -6.27 -16.68
N SER A 199 -0.16 -5.64 -16.86
CA SER A 199 0.42 -5.40 -18.19
C SER A 199 0.63 -6.71 -18.94
N ASN A 200 1.07 -7.78 -18.27
CA ASN A 200 1.17 -9.11 -18.88
C ASN A 200 -0.20 -9.71 -19.25
N VAL A 201 -1.23 -9.54 -18.42
CA VAL A 201 -2.57 -10.06 -18.72
C VAL A 201 -3.20 -9.36 -19.93
N PHE A 202 -3.00 -8.05 -20.06
CA PHE A 202 -3.66 -7.21 -21.07
C PHE A 202 -2.77 -6.81 -22.27
N HIS A 203 -1.54 -7.32 -22.38
CA HIS A 203 -0.56 -6.92 -23.41
C HIS A 203 -1.02 -7.08 -24.87
N ASP A 204 -1.95 -8.00 -25.13
CA ASP A 204 -2.45 -8.40 -26.45
C ASP A 204 -3.80 -7.74 -26.80
N VAL A 205 -4.33 -6.87 -25.94
CA VAL A 205 -5.55 -6.11 -26.19
C VAL A 205 -5.27 -4.60 -26.15
N PRO A 206 -5.90 -3.79 -27.02
CA PRO A 206 -5.58 -2.37 -27.12
C PRO A 206 -6.32 -1.56 -26.05
N VAL A 207 -5.91 -1.74 -24.79
CA VAL A 207 -6.42 -1.00 -23.62
C VAL A 207 -5.24 -0.39 -22.86
N SER A 208 -5.42 0.80 -22.29
CA SER A 208 -4.41 1.39 -21.40
C SER A 208 -4.51 0.80 -19.99
N ILE A 209 -3.37 0.50 -19.38
CA ILE A 209 -3.30 0.13 -17.95
C ILE A 209 -2.87 1.36 -17.15
N SER A 210 -3.36 1.47 -15.92
CA SER A 210 -3.04 2.56 -15.01
C SER A 210 -3.15 2.07 -13.57
N GLY A 211 -2.40 2.70 -12.66
CA GLY A 211 -2.61 2.60 -11.22
C GLY A 211 -3.02 3.95 -10.65
N LYS A 212 -3.41 3.98 -9.38
CA LYS A 212 -3.63 5.25 -8.66
C LYS A 212 -2.52 5.48 -7.65
N LEU A 213 -2.01 6.71 -7.62
CA LEU A 213 -1.06 7.17 -6.62
C LEU A 213 -1.78 8.02 -5.58
N SER A 214 -1.60 7.71 -4.30
CA SER A 214 -2.20 8.51 -3.22
C SER A 214 -1.45 9.82 -3.02
N LEU A 215 -2.17 10.95 -2.95
CA LEU A 215 -1.58 12.26 -2.66
C LEU A 215 -1.77 12.62 -1.19
N LYS A 216 -0.70 12.54 -0.39
CA LYS A 216 -0.73 12.87 1.04
C LYS A 216 -0.14 14.26 1.28
N HIS A 217 -0.99 15.28 1.23
CA HIS A 217 -0.56 16.69 1.34
C HIS A 217 -0.46 17.20 2.79
N THR A 218 -1.12 16.55 3.75
CA THR A 218 -1.08 16.95 5.15
C THR A 218 0.36 16.86 5.67
N TRP A 219 0.80 17.86 6.43
CA TRP A 219 2.15 17.94 7.00
C TRP A 219 3.30 18.09 5.98
N TYR A 220 3.03 18.36 4.70
CA TYR A 220 4.06 18.58 3.66
C TYR A 220 5.04 19.73 3.97
N GLN A 221 4.62 20.72 4.77
CA GLN A 221 5.48 21.85 5.17
C GLN A 221 6.48 21.50 6.30
N THR A 222 6.44 20.29 6.85
CA THR A 222 7.39 19.81 7.86
C THR A 222 8.61 19.18 7.20
N GLN A 223 9.74 19.05 7.92
CA GLN A 223 10.95 18.45 7.34
C GLN A 223 10.81 16.94 7.09
N SER A 224 10.03 16.27 7.95
CA SER A 224 9.85 14.81 7.95
C SER A 224 8.74 14.32 7.03
N HIS A 225 7.84 15.19 6.53
CA HIS A 225 6.72 14.81 5.66
C HIS A 225 5.90 13.59 6.18
N PRO A 226 5.39 13.62 7.43
CA PRO A 226 4.90 12.41 8.09
C PRO A 226 3.77 11.64 7.41
N SER A 227 2.83 12.34 6.77
CA SER A 227 1.71 11.69 6.07
C SER A 227 2.19 10.88 4.87
N GLU A 228 3.27 11.35 4.23
CA GLU A 228 3.89 10.67 3.09
C GLU A 228 4.68 9.46 3.60
N LEU A 229 5.50 9.64 4.66
CA LEU A 229 6.26 8.55 5.28
C LEU A 229 5.36 7.40 5.73
N THR A 230 4.30 7.69 6.49
CA THR A 230 3.38 6.67 7.00
C THR A 230 2.57 5.98 5.90
N ALA A 231 2.25 6.70 4.82
CA ALA A 231 1.61 6.13 3.63
C ALA A 231 2.56 5.29 2.76
N GLY A 232 3.86 5.27 3.06
CA GLY A 232 4.87 4.45 2.40
C GLY A 232 5.73 5.18 1.38
N PHE A 233 5.56 6.50 1.20
CA PHE A 233 6.43 7.30 0.35
C PHE A 233 7.58 7.83 1.18
N TYR A 234 8.82 7.39 0.91
CA TYR A 234 9.99 7.92 1.59
C TYR A 234 10.39 9.31 1.04
N LYS A 235 9.46 10.26 1.16
CA LYS A 235 9.62 11.67 0.86
C LYS A 235 10.03 12.41 2.14
N THR A 236 11.04 13.26 2.05
CA THR A 236 11.37 14.24 3.09
C THR A 236 11.72 15.56 2.42
N ALA A 237 12.09 16.58 3.20
CA ALA A 237 12.63 17.82 2.65
C ALA A 237 13.94 17.61 1.87
N LYS A 238 14.69 16.53 2.18
CA LYS A 238 16.02 16.22 1.61
C LYS A 238 16.00 15.08 0.58
N ARG A 239 14.87 14.39 0.43
CA ARG A 239 14.73 13.19 -0.43
C ARG A 239 13.48 13.26 -1.29
N ASP A 240 13.60 12.91 -2.56
CA ASP A 240 12.43 12.64 -3.41
C ASP A 240 11.95 11.21 -3.18
N GLY A 241 10.69 11.06 -2.77
CA GLY A 241 10.03 9.78 -2.51
C GLY A 241 9.13 9.32 -3.65
N TYR A 242 8.90 10.16 -4.67
CA TYR A 242 8.01 9.87 -5.79
C TYR A 242 8.75 9.50 -7.08
N GLU A 243 10.02 9.90 -7.23
CA GLU A 243 10.81 9.57 -8.42
C GLU A 243 10.82 8.05 -8.71
N ALA A 244 11.17 7.24 -7.71
CA ALA A 244 11.15 5.77 -7.84
C ALA A 244 9.74 5.20 -8.07
N VAL A 245 8.69 5.87 -7.57
CA VAL A 245 7.30 5.47 -7.82
C VAL A 245 6.95 5.73 -9.27
N VAL A 246 7.26 6.92 -9.80
CA VAL A 246 7.01 7.27 -11.21
C VAL A 246 7.79 6.37 -12.15
N GLU A 247 9.06 6.08 -11.86
CA GLU A 247 9.85 5.10 -12.64
C GLU A 247 9.20 3.71 -12.62
N MET A 248 8.73 3.24 -11.46
CA MET A 248 8.04 1.96 -11.35
C MET A 248 6.77 1.91 -12.21
N PHE A 249 5.96 2.98 -12.21
CA PHE A 249 4.77 3.08 -13.08
C PHE A 249 5.18 3.05 -14.57
N ALA A 250 6.16 3.87 -14.95
CA ALA A 250 6.64 3.97 -16.33
C ALA A 250 7.16 2.62 -16.85
N ASN A 251 7.91 1.89 -16.03
CA ASN A 251 8.45 0.56 -16.36
C ASN A 251 7.35 -0.49 -16.57
N ASN A 252 6.15 -0.26 -16.05
CA ASN A 252 4.99 -1.15 -16.21
C ASN A 252 3.97 -0.63 -17.22
N SER A 253 4.34 0.33 -18.08
CA SER A 253 3.45 0.93 -19.09
C SER A 253 2.20 1.58 -18.49
N CYS A 254 2.38 2.25 -17.34
CA CYS A 254 1.37 3.00 -16.60
C CYS A 254 1.81 4.45 -16.37
#